data_AF-A0A9W6TFM7-F1
#
_entry.id   AF-A0A9W6TFM7-F1
#
_cell.length_a   1.000
_cell.length_b   1.000
_cell.length_c   1.000
_cell.angle_alpha   90.00
_cell.angle_beta   90.00
_cell.angle_gamma   90.00
#
_symmetry.space_group_name_H-M   'P 1'
#
loop_
_entity.id
_entity.type
_entity.pdbx_description
1 polymer ?
#
loop_
_entity_poly.entity_id
_entity_poly.type
_entity_poly.pdbx_seq_one_letter_code
_entity_poly.pdbx_strand_id
1 'polypeptide(L)'
;MLFALPESTISTCRFDHVGAVVKKTKLAFLGGMESLEGTVDSGNGDNGALLLFDTVNESWEHKKLENSTNKSQLPGVFGSSACSISEHHMVVVGGMTSALLSNGDKATKKVYLLDVESSQWSELGEVKHENAAFVGHSTTWMPSNKSVYILGGGFQCFGFGQFYSSTYQCQLTPVASTKGLTMAKSKAAHKLSTTPSASSEDKPLGVLVVKLNVKKVKTLLEQAHAYDKTRRVHIANTSSTTDGKATTMFLLPVTGAIHELLASTNESDLQNLEVVSDDDAYANKFGKTSGLNRNEVIRSTIGAFASKHQVPAEVVKAIPEKYEFVSDVLLIPRDSFLEPEWAPFADEMWAHVCASTTPAFSRVARKAFIDASEKRQSHVELLYVNSKALVSQRSKETPGWVEIRENGIIYGWDLTRVMFSSGNVTEKARMANIGCRGETIVDLFCGIGYYVLPFLVHGGAAFVHACEWNPDSVAALRFNLERNDVADRCKVYLGDNRESAPIIGAVADRVNLGLLPTSEKAWPLAVQVLKPSGGWFHVHDNVAVEDREAWEQRVLDSMRELAQQCGKHWTITCEHVEKVKSYAPKVYHLVADIHCVPISPA
;
A
#
# COMPACT_ATOMS: atom_id res chain seq x y z
N MET A 1 10.07 19.34 -20.26
CA MET A 1 9.85 20.78 -20.05
C MET A 1 8.60 20.93 -19.21
N LEU A 2 8.76 21.28 -17.92
CA LEU A 2 7.66 21.65 -17.05
C LEU A 2 7.48 23.17 -17.20
N PHE A 3 6.30 23.61 -17.63
CA PHE A 3 5.97 25.03 -17.75
C PHE A 3 5.53 25.56 -16.38
N ALA A 4 6.13 26.65 -15.93
CA ALA A 4 5.67 27.43 -14.79
C ALA A 4 4.51 28.34 -15.26
N LEU A 5 3.41 28.38 -14.50
CA LEU A 5 2.30 29.32 -14.73
C LEU A 5 2.50 30.60 -13.90
N PRO A 6 2.08 31.78 -14.37
CA PRO A 6 2.22 33.04 -13.64
C PRO A 6 1.21 33.15 -12.50
N GLU A 7 1.63 33.72 -11.38
CA GLU A 7 0.77 34.11 -10.26
C GLU A 7 -0.17 35.26 -10.70
N SER A 8 -1.44 34.93 -10.95
CA SER A 8 -2.53 35.92 -10.91
C SER A 8 -3.68 35.36 -10.09
N THR A 9 -4.17 36.18 -9.16
CA THR A 9 -5.34 36.04 -8.27
C THR A 9 -6.45 35.10 -8.78
N ILE A 10 -6.26 33.80 -8.59
CA ILE A 10 -7.33 32.80 -8.61
C ILE A 10 -7.55 32.42 -7.16
N SER A 11 -8.72 32.76 -6.61
CA SER A 11 -9.22 32.18 -5.36
C SER A 11 -8.95 30.68 -5.43
N THR A 12 -8.12 30.16 -4.53
CA THR A 12 -7.76 28.74 -4.51
C THR A 12 -9.00 27.93 -4.12
N CYS A 13 -9.86 27.62 -5.09
CA CYS A 13 -10.92 26.64 -4.93
C CYS A 13 -10.25 25.32 -4.59
N ARG A 14 -10.47 24.80 -3.38
CA ARG A 14 -10.06 23.44 -3.03
C ARG A 14 -10.95 22.49 -3.82
N PHE A 15 -10.35 21.69 -4.68
CA PHE A 15 -11.04 20.70 -5.49
C PHE A 15 -10.80 19.30 -4.91
N ASP A 16 -11.84 18.67 -4.37
CA ASP A 16 -11.80 17.25 -4.05
C ASP A 16 -12.42 16.43 -5.20
N HIS A 17 -11.54 16.02 -6.10
CA HIS A 17 -11.60 14.77 -6.88
C HIS A 17 -12.86 14.39 -7.67
N VAL A 18 -13.49 15.32 -8.40
CA VAL A 18 -14.34 14.93 -9.52
C VAL A 18 -13.97 15.73 -10.76
N GLY A 19 -13.43 15.07 -11.79
CA GLY A 19 -13.10 15.67 -13.07
C GLY A 19 -13.51 14.74 -14.21
N ALA A 20 -14.44 15.16 -15.08
CA ALA A 20 -14.72 14.43 -16.32
C ALA A 20 -14.68 15.37 -17.53
N VAL A 21 -14.29 14.82 -18.69
CA VAL A 21 -14.33 15.52 -19.96
C VAL A 21 -15.77 15.56 -20.47
N VAL A 22 -16.25 16.76 -20.78
CA VAL A 22 -17.57 17.03 -21.37
C VAL A 22 -17.42 18.00 -22.53
N LYS A 23 -18.36 17.95 -23.49
CA LYS A 23 -18.32 18.76 -24.72
C LYS A 23 -16.98 18.69 -25.48
N LYS A 24 -16.23 17.58 -25.33
CA LYS A 24 -14.84 17.32 -25.80
C LYS A 24 -13.74 18.30 -25.36
N THR A 25 -14.10 19.50 -24.91
CA THR A 25 -13.22 20.65 -24.72
C THR A 25 -13.32 21.24 -23.32
N LYS A 26 -14.25 20.75 -22.49
CA LYS A 26 -14.45 21.23 -21.13
C LYS A 26 -14.14 20.15 -20.10
N LEU A 27 -13.51 20.55 -19.00
CA LEU A 27 -13.33 19.75 -17.80
C LEU A 27 -14.39 20.19 -16.78
N ALA A 28 -15.24 19.26 -16.36
CA ALA A 28 -16.28 19.50 -15.37
C ALA A 28 -15.80 19.05 -13.98
N PHE A 29 -15.84 19.98 -13.03
CA PHE A 29 -15.50 19.80 -11.63
C PHE A 29 -16.71 20.02 -10.75
N LEU A 30 -16.87 19.17 -9.73
CA LEU A 30 -17.94 19.27 -8.75
C LEU A 30 -17.34 19.63 -7.37
N GLY A 31 -17.89 20.64 -6.69
CA GLY A 31 -17.37 21.15 -5.41
C GLY A 31 -18.32 20.98 -4.21
N GLY A 32 -17.73 20.96 -2.99
CA GLY A 32 -18.41 20.97 -1.69
C GLY A 32 -17.95 19.86 -0.73
N MET A 33 -17.19 20.20 0.31
CA MET A 33 -16.82 19.26 1.39
C MET A 33 -17.89 19.27 2.50
N GLU A 34 -18.28 18.08 2.95
CA GLU A 34 -18.61 17.85 4.36
C GLU A 34 -17.29 17.39 5.03
N SER A 35 -16.95 17.90 6.21
CA SER A 35 -15.67 17.59 6.87
C SER A 35 -15.51 16.07 7.11
N LEU A 36 -14.26 15.62 7.33
CA LEU A 36 -13.95 14.23 7.69
C LEU A 36 -14.71 13.73 8.94
N GLU A 37 -15.22 14.65 9.77
CA GLU A 37 -15.92 14.38 11.03
C GLU A 37 -17.44 14.57 10.95
N GLY A 38 -18.01 14.89 9.78
CA GLY A 38 -19.45 15.09 9.62
C GLY A 38 -20.00 16.36 10.29
N THR A 39 -19.13 17.27 10.73
CA THR A 39 -19.52 18.61 11.22
C THR A 39 -19.26 19.64 10.13
N VAL A 40 -20.36 20.30 9.74
CA VAL A 40 -20.40 21.38 8.76
C VAL A 40 -19.58 22.55 9.29
N ASP A 41 -18.43 22.82 8.69
CA ASP A 41 -17.84 24.16 8.78
C ASP A 41 -17.03 24.49 7.52
N SER A 42 -17.70 25.12 6.54
CA SER A 42 -17.06 26.13 5.71
C SER A 42 -18.14 27.10 5.24
N GLY A 43 -18.09 28.31 5.78
CA GLY A 43 -19.00 29.42 5.47
C GLY A 43 -18.84 30.01 4.05
N ASN A 44 -18.51 29.21 3.03
CA ASN A 44 -18.50 29.65 1.63
C ASN A 44 -19.35 28.71 0.76
N GLY A 45 -20.33 29.29 0.05
CA GLY A 45 -21.51 28.66 -0.58
C GLY A 45 -21.31 27.71 -1.77
N ASP A 46 -20.23 26.93 -1.83
CA ASP A 46 -19.91 26.09 -2.99
C ASP A 46 -20.43 24.63 -2.90
N ASN A 47 -21.24 24.29 -1.89
CA ASN A 47 -21.88 22.98 -1.80
C ASN A 47 -22.83 22.75 -3.00
N GLY A 48 -22.48 21.82 -3.89
CA GLY A 48 -23.26 21.52 -5.08
C GLY A 48 -23.00 22.46 -6.27
N ALA A 49 -21.84 23.11 -6.30
CA ALA A 49 -21.36 23.89 -7.43
C ALA A 49 -20.80 22.98 -8.55
N LEU A 50 -21.08 23.33 -9.81
CA LEU A 50 -20.46 22.78 -11.01
C LEU A 50 -19.54 23.84 -11.62
N LEU A 51 -18.25 23.55 -11.67
CA LEU A 51 -17.23 24.39 -12.29
C LEU A 51 -16.82 23.77 -13.62
N LEU A 52 -16.75 24.57 -14.67
CA LEU A 52 -16.35 24.13 -16.00
C LEU A 52 -15.10 24.90 -16.42
N PHE A 53 -14.01 24.18 -16.67
CA PHE A 53 -12.81 24.75 -17.27
C PHE A 53 -12.82 24.45 -18.78
N ASP A 54 -12.84 25.50 -19.59
CA ASP A 54 -12.69 25.41 -21.03
C ASP A 54 -11.20 25.30 -21.38
N THR A 55 -10.78 24.14 -21.91
CA THR A 55 -9.37 23.88 -22.23
C THR A 55 -8.87 24.62 -23.47
N VAL A 56 -9.76 25.18 -24.29
CA VAL A 56 -9.41 25.93 -25.48
C VAL A 56 -9.25 27.41 -25.15
N ASN A 57 -10.16 27.96 -24.36
CA ASN A 57 -10.18 29.38 -23.99
C ASN A 57 -9.50 29.67 -22.64
N GLU A 58 -9.07 28.62 -21.92
CA GLU A 58 -8.50 28.68 -20.57
C GLU A 58 -9.39 29.45 -19.56
N SER A 59 -10.71 29.35 -19.72
CA SER A 59 -11.69 30.12 -18.93
C SER A 59 -12.50 29.24 -17.99
N TRP A 60 -12.88 29.79 -16.84
CA TRP A 60 -13.75 29.14 -15.86
C TRP A 60 -15.20 29.63 -15.96
N GLU A 61 -16.15 28.71 -15.89
CA GLU A 61 -17.60 28.95 -15.80
C GLU A 61 -18.15 28.29 -14.53
N HIS A 62 -18.91 29.05 -13.73
CA HIS A 62 -19.51 28.55 -12.50
C HIS A 62 -21.02 28.40 -12.66
N LYS A 63 -21.54 27.22 -12.36
CA LYS A 63 -22.97 26.89 -12.45
C LYS A 63 -23.48 26.30 -11.15
N LYS A 64 -24.69 26.70 -10.77
CA LYS A 64 -25.41 26.09 -9.65
C LYS A 64 -26.16 24.85 -10.14
N LEU A 65 -26.05 23.74 -9.42
CA LEU A 65 -26.78 22.52 -9.73
C LEU A 65 -28.13 22.46 -9.02
N GLU A 66 -29.14 22.02 -9.75
CA GLU A 66 -30.50 21.82 -9.22
C GLU A 66 -31.04 20.44 -9.60
N ASN A 67 -31.86 19.85 -8.74
CA ASN A 67 -32.48 18.57 -9.02
C ASN A 67 -33.69 18.74 -9.97
N SER A 68 -33.74 17.89 -11.00
CA SER A 68 -34.83 17.86 -12.01
C SER A 68 -36.25 17.70 -11.44
N THR A 69 -36.39 17.16 -10.22
CA THR A 69 -37.70 16.84 -9.61
C THR A 69 -38.10 17.77 -8.46
N ASN A 70 -37.15 18.27 -7.65
CA ASN A 70 -37.47 19.02 -6.43
C ASN A 70 -36.64 20.31 -6.26
N LYS A 71 -35.82 20.67 -7.25
CA LYS A 71 -34.93 21.85 -7.24
C LYS A 71 -33.92 21.91 -6.08
N SER A 72 -33.62 20.79 -5.42
CA SER A 72 -32.61 20.75 -4.36
C SER A 72 -31.19 20.74 -4.94
N GLN A 73 -30.20 21.20 -4.17
CA GLN A 73 -28.80 21.00 -4.50
C GLN A 73 -28.40 19.53 -4.36
N LEU A 74 -27.35 19.14 -5.07
CA LEU A 74 -26.76 17.81 -4.94
C LEU A 74 -26.08 17.71 -3.55
N PRO A 75 -26.26 16.60 -2.81
CA PRO A 75 -25.55 16.40 -1.55
C PRO A 75 -24.04 16.42 -1.73
N GLY A 76 -23.30 16.91 -0.73
CA GLY A 76 -21.84 16.79 -0.68
C GLY A 76 -21.43 15.33 -0.72
N VAL A 77 -20.50 14.97 -1.61
CA VAL A 77 -20.09 13.59 -1.84
C VAL A 77 -18.58 13.42 -1.70
N PHE A 78 -18.15 13.06 -0.49
CA PHE A 78 -16.75 12.80 -0.17
C PHE A 78 -16.20 11.57 -0.91
N GLY A 79 -14.98 11.68 -1.46
CA GLY A 79 -14.28 10.58 -2.14
C GLY A 79 -15.04 10.01 -3.33
N SER A 80 -15.89 10.82 -3.97
CA SER A 80 -16.66 10.43 -5.14
C SER A 80 -15.77 10.28 -6.38
N SER A 81 -16.30 9.59 -7.38
CA SER A 81 -15.72 9.55 -8.71
C SER A 81 -16.80 9.82 -9.74
N ALA A 82 -16.42 10.35 -10.90
CA ALA A 82 -17.34 10.51 -12.01
C ALA A 82 -16.73 10.09 -13.34
N CYS A 83 -17.61 9.71 -14.26
CA CYS A 83 -17.26 9.46 -15.64
C CYS A 83 -18.29 10.08 -16.58
N SER A 84 -17.82 10.50 -17.74
CA SER A 84 -18.67 11.02 -18.81
C SER A 84 -19.31 9.84 -19.55
N ILE A 85 -20.64 9.88 -19.72
CA ILE A 85 -21.38 8.88 -20.49
C ILE A 85 -21.86 9.43 -21.85
N SER A 86 -21.86 10.75 -22.03
CA SER A 86 -22.11 11.46 -23.28
C SER A 86 -21.50 12.87 -23.22
N GLU A 87 -21.61 13.65 -24.30
CA GLU A 87 -21.09 15.03 -24.37
C GLU A 87 -21.63 15.96 -23.28
N HIS A 88 -22.79 15.66 -22.70
CA HIS A 88 -23.48 16.53 -21.72
C HIS A 88 -23.80 15.82 -20.40
N HIS A 89 -23.67 14.49 -20.36
CA HIS A 89 -24.07 13.71 -19.18
C HIS A 89 -22.86 13.08 -18.51
N MET A 90 -22.81 13.26 -17.20
CA MET A 90 -21.87 12.61 -16.30
C MET A 90 -22.62 11.74 -15.30
N VAL A 91 -22.02 10.60 -14.95
CA VAL A 91 -22.47 9.81 -13.81
C VAL A 91 -21.51 10.05 -12.66
N VAL A 92 -22.05 10.41 -11.50
CA VAL A 92 -21.31 10.61 -10.26
C VAL A 92 -21.65 9.48 -9.31
N VAL A 93 -20.63 8.81 -8.78
CA VAL A 93 -20.75 7.76 -7.77
C VAL A 93 -20.12 8.29 -6.48
N GLY A 94 -20.89 8.31 -5.39
CA GLY A 94 -20.41 8.77 -4.09
C GLY A 94 -19.33 7.85 -3.49
N GLY A 95 -18.49 8.39 -2.59
CA GLY A 95 -17.45 7.64 -1.86
C GLY A 95 -17.71 7.50 -0.36
N MET A 96 -16.80 6.82 0.33
CA MET A 96 -16.74 6.69 1.79
C MET A 96 -15.35 6.99 2.33
N THR A 97 -15.26 7.37 3.59
CA THR A 97 -14.00 7.49 4.32
C THR A 97 -13.59 6.13 4.90
N SER A 98 -12.29 5.94 5.11
CA SER A 98 -11.78 4.78 5.87
C SER A 98 -12.37 4.71 7.29
N ALA A 99 -12.68 5.86 7.90
CA ALA A 99 -13.24 5.99 9.24
C ALA A 99 -14.69 5.47 9.35
N LEU A 100 -15.56 5.81 8.38
CA LEU A 100 -16.93 5.29 8.34
C LEU A 100 -16.92 3.77 8.15
N LEU A 101 -16.06 3.28 7.27
CA LEU A 101 -15.91 1.84 7.06
C LEU A 101 -15.39 1.12 8.32
N SER A 102 -14.45 1.71 9.07
CA SER A 102 -13.96 1.12 10.33
C SER A 102 -15.01 1.07 11.44
N ASN A 103 -16.01 1.95 11.38
CA ASN A 103 -17.13 1.97 12.33
C ASN A 103 -18.26 0.98 11.98
N GLY A 104 -18.07 0.18 10.93
CA GLY A 104 -19.03 -0.86 10.53
C GLY A 104 -20.14 -0.39 9.58
N ASP A 105 -20.00 0.80 8.98
CA ASP A 105 -20.96 1.27 7.99
C ASP A 105 -20.93 0.42 6.72
N LYS A 106 -22.13 0.19 6.14
CA LYS A 106 -22.27 -0.56 4.90
C LYS A 106 -21.78 0.27 3.70
N ALA A 107 -21.18 -0.41 2.74
CA ALA A 107 -20.84 0.15 1.44
C ALA A 107 -22.05 0.32 0.52
N THR A 108 -22.99 1.14 0.96
CA THR A 108 -24.12 1.61 0.16
C THR A 108 -23.83 3.04 -0.30
N LYS A 109 -23.82 3.28 -1.61
CA LYS A 109 -23.59 4.62 -2.16
C LYS A 109 -24.56 4.94 -3.28
N LYS A 110 -25.05 6.19 -3.26
CA LYS A 110 -25.93 6.74 -4.29
C LYS A 110 -25.18 7.03 -5.58
N VAL A 111 -25.88 6.85 -6.69
CA VAL A 111 -25.42 7.14 -8.05
C VAL A 111 -26.31 8.25 -8.60
N TYR A 112 -25.67 9.27 -9.14
CA TYR A 112 -26.34 10.46 -9.66
C TYR A 112 -26.03 10.63 -11.15
N LEU A 113 -27.01 11.09 -11.91
CA LEU A 113 -26.84 11.60 -13.25
C LEU A 113 -26.77 13.12 -13.18
N LEU A 114 -25.77 13.69 -13.82
CA LEU A 114 -25.58 15.12 -13.96
C LEU A 114 -25.64 15.49 -15.44
N ASP A 115 -26.56 16.38 -15.80
CA ASP A 115 -26.59 17.08 -17.08
C ASP A 115 -25.92 18.44 -16.93
N VAL A 116 -24.72 18.55 -17.53
CA VAL A 116 -23.86 19.73 -17.48
C VAL A 116 -24.41 20.89 -18.31
N GLU A 117 -25.23 20.59 -19.31
CA GLU A 117 -25.84 21.60 -20.17
C GLU A 117 -26.96 22.33 -19.42
N SER A 118 -27.92 21.57 -18.91
CA SER A 118 -29.05 22.11 -18.14
C SER A 118 -28.72 22.44 -16.69
N SER A 119 -27.53 22.04 -16.20
CA SER A 119 -27.13 22.14 -14.79
C SER A 119 -28.11 21.42 -13.85
N GLN A 120 -28.70 20.33 -14.36
CA GLN A 120 -29.67 19.52 -13.64
C GLN A 120 -29.05 18.20 -13.20
N TRP A 121 -29.47 17.70 -12.05
CA TRP A 121 -29.13 16.36 -11.60
C TRP A 121 -30.36 15.51 -11.26
N SER A 122 -30.18 14.20 -11.28
CA SER A 122 -31.16 13.21 -10.82
C SER A 122 -30.48 12.03 -10.13
N GLU A 123 -31.19 11.40 -9.18
CA GLU A 123 -30.72 10.17 -8.54
C GLU A 123 -31.07 8.97 -9.41
N LEU A 124 -30.08 8.18 -9.80
CA LEU A 124 -30.27 6.95 -10.58
C LEU A 124 -30.53 5.73 -9.71
N GLY A 125 -30.04 5.75 -8.46
CA GLY A 125 -30.27 4.69 -7.48
C GLY A 125 -29.08 4.50 -6.53
N GLU A 126 -29.00 3.33 -5.92
CA GLU A 126 -27.97 2.97 -4.95
C GLU A 126 -27.24 1.68 -5.36
N VAL A 127 -25.92 1.67 -5.18
CA VAL A 127 -25.10 0.46 -5.26
C VAL A 127 -24.96 -0.13 -3.85
N LYS A 128 -25.34 -1.40 -3.69
CA LYS A 128 -25.23 -2.16 -2.44
C LYS A 128 -24.28 -3.33 -2.64
N HIS A 129 -23.23 -3.41 -1.81
CA HIS A 129 -22.30 -4.54 -1.87
C HIS A 129 -21.70 -4.85 -0.48
N GLU A 130 -21.66 -6.13 -0.11
CA GLU A 130 -21.23 -6.56 1.24
C GLU A 130 -19.70 -6.51 1.43
N ASN A 131 -18.91 -6.59 0.35
CA ASN A 131 -17.44 -6.73 0.39
C ASN A 131 -16.69 -5.72 -0.49
N ALA A 132 -17.27 -4.56 -0.80
CA ALA A 132 -16.59 -3.51 -1.57
C ALA A 132 -16.41 -2.28 -0.71
N ALA A 133 -15.26 -1.63 -0.77
CA ALA A 133 -14.99 -0.35 -0.15
C ALA A 133 -14.98 0.74 -1.23
N PHE A 134 -15.94 1.68 -1.19
CA PHE A 134 -15.96 2.85 -2.08
C PHE A 134 -14.99 3.96 -1.59
N VAL A 135 -13.82 3.57 -1.07
CA VAL A 135 -12.77 4.48 -0.57
C VAL A 135 -11.75 4.69 -1.69
N GLY A 136 -11.70 5.89 -2.31
CA GLY A 136 -10.73 6.20 -3.38
C GLY A 136 -10.92 5.36 -4.66
N HIS A 137 -12.17 5.09 -5.01
CA HIS A 137 -12.53 4.32 -6.21
C HIS A 137 -12.49 5.18 -7.48
N SER A 138 -12.43 4.54 -8.65
CA SER A 138 -12.54 5.20 -9.95
C SER A 138 -13.77 4.69 -10.70
N THR A 139 -14.35 5.50 -11.57
CA THR A 139 -15.47 5.10 -12.43
C THR A 139 -15.11 5.24 -13.90
N THR A 140 -15.64 4.34 -14.72
CA THR A 140 -15.53 4.44 -16.17
C THR A 140 -16.80 3.95 -16.83
N TRP A 141 -17.15 4.54 -17.97
CA TRP A 141 -18.31 4.16 -18.76
C TRP A 141 -17.91 3.23 -19.89
N MET A 142 -18.67 2.16 -20.08
CA MET A 142 -18.53 1.25 -21.21
C MET A 142 -19.75 1.40 -22.14
N PRO A 143 -19.60 2.11 -23.28
CA PRO A 143 -20.71 2.34 -24.19
C PRO A 143 -21.30 1.05 -24.78
N SER A 144 -20.46 0.03 -25.02
CA SER A 144 -20.83 -1.21 -25.71
C SER A 144 -21.91 -2.01 -24.99
N ASN A 145 -21.96 -1.95 -23.66
CA ASN A 145 -22.95 -2.63 -22.83
C ASN A 145 -23.73 -1.68 -21.92
N LYS A 146 -23.62 -0.37 -22.17
CA LYS A 146 -24.29 0.69 -21.41
C LYS A 146 -24.12 0.54 -19.89
N SER A 147 -22.90 0.23 -19.45
CA SER A 147 -22.61 0.00 -18.03
C SER A 147 -21.53 0.95 -17.49
N VAL A 148 -21.75 1.44 -16.27
CA VAL A 148 -20.74 2.11 -15.46
C VAL A 148 -19.97 1.04 -14.69
N TYR A 149 -18.66 1.03 -14.84
CA TYR A 149 -17.76 0.19 -14.07
C TYR A 149 -17.15 1.02 -12.95
N ILE A 150 -17.31 0.55 -11.73
CA ILE A 150 -16.65 1.08 -10.54
C ILE A 150 -15.44 0.19 -10.28
N LEU A 151 -14.26 0.78 -10.47
CA LEU A 151 -12.96 0.12 -10.46
C LEU A 151 -12.16 0.55 -9.23
N GLY A 152 -11.56 -0.43 -8.58
CA GLY A 152 -10.75 -0.16 -7.39
C GLY A 152 -11.61 0.33 -6.23
N GLY A 153 -10.96 1.04 -5.31
CA GLY A 153 -11.49 1.33 -4.00
C GLY A 153 -11.10 0.26 -3.00
N GLY A 154 -10.58 0.68 -1.85
CA GLY A 154 -9.96 -0.22 -0.89
C GLY A 154 -9.57 0.51 0.37
N PHE A 155 -9.46 -0.22 1.47
CA PHE A 155 -8.83 0.31 2.68
C PHE A 155 -7.35 -0.04 2.64
N GLN A 156 -6.52 0.95 2.93
CA GLN A 156 -5.13 0.70 3.26
C GLN A 156 -5.10 0.11 4.67
N CYS A 157 -5.05 -1.21 4.78
CA CYS A 157 -4.58 -1.84 6.00
C CYS A 157 -3.08 -1.60 6.08
N PHE A 158 -2.69 -0.49 6.72
CA PHE A 158 -1.29 -0.19 6.93
C PHE A 158 -0.59 -1.39 7.59
N GLY A 159 0.45 -1.91 6.94
CA GLY A 159 1.21 -3.09 7.38
C GLY A 159 0.85 -4.43 6.73
N PHE A 160 -0.27 -4.56 5.99
CA PHE A 160 -0.68 -5.84 5.38
C PHE A 160 -0.93 -5.79 3.86
N GLY A 161 -0.71 -4.63 3.23
CA GLY A 161 -0.95 -4.41 1.80
C GLY A 161 -2.30 -3.74 1.52
N GLN A 162 -2.50 -3.33 0.26
CA GLN A 162 -3.75 -2.72 -0.20
C GLN A 162 -4.77 -3.80 -0.56
N PHE A 163 -5.93 -3.77 0.09
CA PHE A 163 -7.07 -4.62 -0.27
C PHE A 163 -7.95 -3.86 -1.25
N TYR A 164 -7.77 -4.13 -2.54
CA TYR A 164 -8.65 -3.59 -3.56
C TYR A 164 -9.94 -4.41 -3.63
N SER A 165 -11.06 -3.70 -3.70
CA SER A 165 -12.37 -4.27 -3.96
C SER A 165 -12.40 -4.86 -5.37
N SER A 166 -13.21 -5.91 -5.54
CA SER A 166 -13.55 -6.41 -6.88
C SER A 166 -14.22 -5.31 -7.71
N THR A 167 -13.93 -5.29 -9.00
CA THR A 167 -14.64 -4.43 -9.97
C THR A 167 -16.14 -4.66 -9.86
N TYR A 168 -16.90 -3.56 -9.74
CA TYR A 168 -18.34 -3.59 -9.74
C TYR A 168 -18.89 -3.04 -11.05
N GLN A 169 -19.86 -3.73 -11.66
CA GLN A 169 -20.53 -3.29 -12.86
C GLN A 169 -21.96 -2.88 -12.52
N CYS A 170 -22.30 -1.63 -12.82
CA CYS A 170 -23.65 -1.08 -12.75
C CYS A 170 -24.19 -0.87 -14.16
N GLN A 171 -25.16 -1.68 -14.59
CA GLN A 171 -25.82 -1.47 -15.87
C GLN A 171 -26.87 -0.37 -15.72
N LEU A 172 -26.77 0.69 -16.54
CA LEU A 172 -27.75 1.76 -16.55
C LEU A 172 -28.85 1.42 -17.55
N THR A 173 -29.98 0.94 -17.05
CA THR A 173 -31.18 0.74 -17.88
C THR A 173 -31.90 2.07 -18.05
N PRO A 174 -32.26 2.49 -19.27
CA PRO A 174 -33.14 3.65 -19.46
C PRO A 174 -34.49 3.34 -18.81
N VAL A 175 -34.91 4.17 -17.85
CA VAL A 175 -36.24 4.03 -17.25
C VAL A 175 -37.27 4.51 -18.26
N ALA A 176 -37.96 3.57 -18.91
CA ALA A 176 -39.28 3.84 -19.47
C ALA A 176 -40.27 3.93 -18.30
N SER A 177 -41.11 4.96 -18.30
CA SER A 177 -42.09 5.27 -17.27
C SER A 177 -42.93 4.08 -16.80
N THR A 178 -42.93 3.83 -15.49
CA THR A 178 -43.96 3.19 -14.63
C THR A 178 -44.92 2.15 -15.23
N LYS A 179 -44.86 0.91 -14.73
CA LYS A 179 -45.87 0.26 -13.87
C LYS A 179 -45.38 -1.14 -13.45
N GLY A 180 -45.60 -1.47 -12.17
CA GLY A 180 -44.89 -2.55 -11.47
C GLY A 180 -45.31 -3.99 -11.80
N LEU A 181 -44.57 -4.94 -11.23
CA LEU A 181 -45.04 -6.27 -10.82
C LEU A 181 -43.94 -7.01 -10.03
N THR A 182 -44.29 -7.37 -8.79
CA THR A 182 -43.94 -8.55 -7.97
C THR A 182 -42.57 -9.23 -8.10
N MET A 183 -41.87 -9.33 -6.95
CA MET A 183 -40.73 -10.22 -6.73
C MET A 183 -41.16 -11.70 -6.64
N ALA A 184 -40.42 -12.57 -7.33
CA ALA A 184 -40.36 -14.01 -7.03
C ALA A 184 -38.98 -14.37 -6.46
N LYS A 185 -38.96 -15.01 -5.29
CA LYS A 185 -37.77 -15.65 -4.70
C LYS A 185 -37.48 -16.96 -5.44
N SER A 186 -36.21 -17.27 -5.65
CA SER A 186 -35.75 -18.64 -5.93
C SER A 186 -34.47 -18.93 -5.14
N LYS A 187 -34.56 -19.98 -4.31
CA LYS A 187 -33.46 -20.68 -3.64
C LYS A 187 -32.92 -21.75 -4.60
N ALA A 188 -31.62 -21.98 -4.62
CA ALA A 188 -31.04 -23.32 -4.43
C ALA A 188 -29.51 -23.24 -4.36
N ALA A 189 -28.97 -23.82 -3.29
CA ALA A 189 -27.56 -24.14 -3.14
C ALA A 189 -27.28 -25.50 -3.78
N HIS A 190 -26.18 -25.63 -4.52
CA HIS A 190 -25.53 -26.92 -4.75
C HIS A 190 -24.04 -26.82 -4.44
N LYS A 191 -23.65 -27.47 -3.34
CA LYS A 191 -22.27 -27.89 -3.05
C LYS A 191 -21.91 -29.01 -4.03
N LEU A 192 -20.73 -28.94 -4.65
CA LEU A 192 -20.09 -30.12 -5.22
C LEU A 192 -18.72 -30.34 -4.58
N SER A 193 -18.57 -31.56 -4.08
CA SER A 193 -17.35 -32.21 -3.57
C SER A 193 -16.44 -32.58 -4.73
N THR A 194 -15.13 -32.38 -4.60
CA THR A 194 -14.15 -33.08 -5.45
C THR A 194 -12.96 -33.53 -4.61
N THR A 195 -12.89 -34.84 -4.39
CA THR A 195 -11.68 -35.60 -4.04
C THR A 195 -10.88 -35.84 -5.32
N PRO A 196 -9.55 -35.73 -5.34
CA PRO A 196 -8.76 -36.01 -6.55
C PRO A 196 -8.33 -37.48 -6.61
N SER A 197 -8.70 -38.19 -7.67
CA SER A 197 -8.07 -39.46 -8.06
C SER A 197 -7.06 -39.22 -9.17
N ALA A 198 -5.84 -39.72 -8.99
CA ALA A 198 -4.78 -39.69 -9.98
C ALA A 198 -5.01 -40.72 -11.09
N SER A 199 -4.86 -40.31 -12.36
CA SER A 199 -4.16 -41.04 -13.45
C SER A 199 -4.40 -40.38 -14.82
N SER A 200 -3.31 -40.06 -15.53
CA SER A 200 -3.07 -40.26 -16.97
C SER A 200 -2.11 -39.21 -17.55
N GLU A 201 -1.25 -39.69 -18.44
CA GLU A 201 -0.09 -39.04 -19.07
C GLU A 201 -0.47 -38.10 -20.22
N ASP A 202 -1.41 -37.17 -20.04
CA ASP A 202 -1.71 -36.18 -21.08
C ASP A 202 -0.78 -34.95 -20.96
N LYS A 203 -0.03 -34.66 -22.03
CA LYS A 203 0.76 -33.43 -22.13
C LYS A 203 -0.17 -32.22 -22.00
N PRO A 204 0.20 -31.20 -21.19
CA PRO A 204 -0.63 -30.01 -21.01
C PRO A 204 -0.87 -29.32 -22.36
N LEU A 205 -2.12 -28.93 -22.63
CA LEU A 205 -2.54 -28.37 -23.91
C LEU A 205 -2.79 -26.87 -23.83
N GLY A 206 -2.66 -26.19 -24.96
CA GLY A 206 -2.98 -24.79 -25.17
C GLY A 206 -3.60 -24.54 -26.54
N VAL A 207 -4.23 -23.37 -26.72
CA VAL A 207 -4.60 -22.87 -28.05
C VAL A 207 -3.88 -21.56 -28.37
N LEU A 208 -3.39 -21.43 -29.61
CA LEU A 208 -2.68 -20.23 -30.06
C LEU A 208 -3.65 -19.16 -30.56
N VAL A 209 -3.53 -17.95 -30.01
CA VAL A 209 -4.43 -16.83 -30.29
C VAL A 209 -3.64 -15.53 -30.41
N VAL A 210 -3.93 -14.73 -31.44
CA VAL A 210 -3.36 -13.37 -31.57
C VAL A 210 -3.87 -12.46 -30.46
N LYS A 211 -3.05 -11.50 -30.01
CA LYS A 211 -3.35 -10.58 -28.88
C LYS A 211 -4.77 -10.01 -28.88
N LEU A 212 -5.27 -9.60 -30.05
CA LEU A 212 -6.59 -8.98 -30.20
C LEU A 212 -7.74 -9.95 -29.86
N ASN A 213 -7.54 -11.25 -30.07
CA ASN A 213 -8.57 -12.28 -29.92
C ASN A 213 -8.48 -13.02 -28.58
N VAL A 214 -7.40 -12.84 -27.79
CA VAL A 214 -7.19 -13.53 -26.50
C VAL A 214 -8.40 -13.43 -25.59
N LYS A 215 -8.94 -12.22 -25.41
CA LYS A 215 -10.09 -12.00 -24.51
C LYS A 215 -11.35 -12.72 -25.02
N LYS A 216 -11.61 -12.63 -26.33
CA LYS A 216 -12.79 -13.24 -26.97
C LYS A 216 -12.74 -14.76 -26.87
N VAL A 217 -11.63 -15.36 -27.30
CA VAL A 217 -11.44 -16.82 -27.28
C VAL A 217 -11.44 -17.37 -25.85
N LYS A 218 -10.76 -16.70 -24.91
CA LYS A 218 -10.77 -17.10 -23.49
C LYS A 218 -12.18 -17.15 -22.92
N THR A 219 -13.01 -16.14 -23.19
CA THR A 219 -14.41 -16.13 -22.71
C THR A 219 -15.22 -17.28 -23.29
N LEU A 220 -15.06 -17.59 -24.58
CA LEU A 220 -15.74 -18.72 -25.22
C LEU A 220 -15.30 -20.06 -24.63
N LEU A 221 -13.99 -20.25 -24.40
CA LEU A 221 -13.45 -21.44 -23.75
C LEU A 221 -13.89 -21.59 -22.28
N GLU A 222 -14.04 -20.47 -21.56
CA GLU A 222 -14.57 -20.46 -20.18
C GLU A 222 -16.04 -20.86 -20.12
N GLN A 223 -16.86 -20.35 -21.05
CA GLN A 223 -18.27 -20.73 -21.18
C GLN A 223 -18.45 -22.19 -21.57
N ALA A 224 -17.54 -22.71 -22.40
CA ALA A 224 -17.53 -24.09 -22.84
C ALA A 224 -16.80 -25.05 -21.90
N HIS A 225 -16.35 -24.58 -20.72
CA HIS A 225 -15.61 -25.38 -19.73
C HIS A 225 -14.31 -26.04 -20.24
N ALA A 226 -13.76 -25.57 -21.36
CA ALA A 226 -12.51 -26.07 -21.95
C ALA A 226 -11.28 -25.25 -21.51
N TYR A 227 -11.46 -24.09 -20.86
CA TYR A 227 -10.35 -23.26 -20.37
C TYR A 227 -9.75 -23.79 -19.06
N ASP A 228 -8.43 -24.00 -19.02
CA ASP A 228 -7.71 -24.40 -17.81
C ASP A 228 -7.35 -23.19 -16.94
N LYS A 229 -8.09 -23.03 -15.83
CA LYS A 229 -7.92 -21.92 -14.88
C LYS A 229 -6.69 -22.03 -13.99
N THR A 230 -6.00 -23.17 -13.99
CA THR A 230 -4.82 -23.44 -13.14
C THR A 230 -3.52 -22.92 -13.76
N ARG A 231 -3.55 -22.49 -15.02
CA ARG A 231 -2.40 -21.98 -15.78
C ARG A 231 -2.68 -20.58 -16.35
N ARG A 232 -1.62 -19.77 -16.51
CA ARG A 232 -1.70 -18.43 -17.09
C ARG A 232 -1.60 -18.46 -18.61
N VAL A 233 -2.32 -17.54 -19.25
CA VAL A 233 -2.09 -17.14 -20.65
C VAL A 233 -0.69 -16.53 -20.76
N HIS A 234 0.11 -17.00 -21.71
CA HIS A 234 1.50 -16.54 -21.91
C HIS A 234 1.83 -16.42 -23.40
N ILE A 235 2.98 -15.82 -23.71
CA ILE A 235 3.43 -15.63 -25.09
C ILE A 235 3.99 -16.95 -25.61
N ALA A 236 3.54 -17.39 -26.79
CA ALA A 236 4.06 -18.59 -27.44
C ALA A 236 5.30 -18.25 -28.28
N ASN A 237 6.34 -19.09 -28.23
CA ASN A 237 7.58 -18.94 -29.01
C ASN A 237 7.41 -19.31 -30.50
N THR A 238 6.31 -18.90 -31.13
CA THR A 238 6.03 -19.17 -32.54
C THR A 238 5.99 -17.86 -33.32
N SER A 239 7.06 -17.59 -34.08
CA SER A 239 7.08 -16.53 -35.07
C SER A 239 6.46 -17.04 -36.38
N SER A 240 5.18 -16.75 -36.63
CA SER A 240 4.61 -16.93 -37.97
C SER A 240 4.81 -15.66 -38.79
N THR A 241 5.41 -15.80 -39.97
CA THR A 241 5.61 -14.73 -40.94
C THR A 241 4.57 -14.82 -42.04
N THR A 242 3.51 -14.03 -41.92
CA THR A 242 2.70 -13.58 -43.05
C THR A 242 2.81 -12.05 -43.12
N ASP A 243 3.24 -11.54 -44.28
CA ASP A 243 3.38 -10.11 -44.62
C ASP A 243 4.41 -9.26 -43.85
N GLY A 244 5.53 -9.86 -43.42
CA GLY A 244 6.71 -9.09 -42.96
C GLY A 244 6.54 -8.35 -41.62
N LYS A 245 5.45 -8.59 -40.88
CA LYS A 245 5.27 -8.13 -39.49
C LYS A 245 5.20 -9.33 -38.55
N ALA A 246 6.15 -9.42 -37.62
CA ALA A 246 6.10 -10.40 -36.54
C ALA A 246 4.83 -10.19 -35.69
N THR A 247 3.93 -11.17 -35.71
CA THR A 247 2.71 -11.12 -34.90
C THR A 247 2.91 -11.96 -33.64
N THR A 248 2.81 -11.34 -32.46
CA THR A 248 2.93 -12.03 -31.19
C THR A 248 1.71 -12.92 -30.95
N MET A 249 1.94 -14.23 -30.85
CA MET A 249 0.94 -15.22 -30.49
C MET A 249 0.91 -15.44 -28.98
N PHE A 250 -0.28 -15.65 -28.42
CA PHE A 250 -0.49 -16.00 -27.03
C PHE A 250 -1.06 -17.41 -26.95
N LEU A 251 -0.54 -18.22 -26.02
CA LEU A 251 -1.07 -19.53 -25.69
C LEU A 251 -2.10 -19.38 -24.57
N LEU A 252 -3.32 -19.84 -24.82
CA LEU A 252 -4.38 -19.95 -23.82
C LEU A 252 -4.45 -21.40 -23.31
N PRO A 253 -4.24 -21.66 -22.01
CA PRO A 253 -4.30 -23.01 -21.47
C PRO A 253 -5.70 -23.63 -21.58
N VAL A 254 -5.76 -24.87 -22.03
CA VAL A 254 -7.02 -25.62 -22.18
C VAL A 254 -6.93 -26.99 -21.53
N THR A 255 -8.08 -27.54 -21.17
CA THR A 255 -8.23 -28.91 -20.68
C THR A 255 -8.42 -29.88 -21.85
N GLY A 256 -8.39 -31.19 -21.60
CA GLY A 256 -8.65 -32.21 -22.64
C GLY A 256 -10.03 -32.09 -23.31
N ALA A 257 -10.99 -31.39 -22.67
CA ALA A 257 -12.32 -31.11 -23.22
C ALA A 257 -12.27 -30.22 -24.49
N ILE A 258 -11.13 -29.62 -24.81
CA ILE A 258 -10.96 -28.80 -26.03
C ILE A 258 -11.25 -29.58 -27.30
N HIS A 259 -10.87 -30.86 -27.37
CA HIS A 259 -11.04 -31.66 -28.59
C HIS A 259 -12.52 -31.93 -28.89
N GLU A 260 -13.31 -32.25 -27.87
CA GLU A 260 -14.77 -32.43 -28.01
C GLU A 260 -15.48 -31.11 -28.36
N LEU A 261 -15.02 -29.99 -27.77
CA LEU A 261 -15.56 -28.67 -28.05
C LEU A 261 -15.34 -28.27 -29.52
N LEU A 262 -14.12 -28.45 -30.04
CA LEU A 262 -13.80 -28.11 -31.42
C LEU A 262 -14.58 -28.97 -32.43
N ALA A 263 -14.87 -30.24 -32.09
CA ALA A 263 -15.63 -31.14 -32.95
C ALA A 263 -17.14 -30.83 -32.99
N SER A 264 -17.68 -30.14 -31.98
CA SER A 264 -19.14 -29.96 -31.81
C SER A 264 -19.62 -28.49 -31.92
N THR A 265 -18.70 -27.53 -31.97
CA THR A 265 -19.05 -26.10 -31.93
C THR A 265 -19.43 -25.51 -33.28
N ASN A 266 -20.46 -24.66 -33.29
CA ASN A 266 -20.84 -23.82 -34.44
C ASN A 266 -20.23 -22.40 -34.37
N GLU A 267 -19.41 -22.13 -33.35
CA GLU A 267 -18.77 -20.82 -33.14
C GLU A 267 -17.56 -20.65 -34.04
N SER A 268 -17.67 -19.77 -35.04
CA SER A 268 -16.61 -19.51 -36.04
C SER A 268 -15.26 -19.11 -35.43
N ASP A 269 -15.26 -18.50 -34.23
CA ASP A 269 -14.04 -18.10 -33.51
C ASP A 269 -13.34 -19.26 -32.80
N LEU A 270 -14.01 -20.40 -32.61
CA LEU A 270 -13.44 -21.60 -32.00
C LEU A 270 -13.03 -22.63 -33.06
N GLN A 271 -13.78 -22.76 -34.17
CA GLN A 271 -13.59 -23.82 -35.18
C GLN A 271 -12.18 -23.89 -35.80
N ASN A 272 -11.42 -22.79 -35.77
CA ASN A 272 -10.09 -22.67 -36.38
C ASN A 272 -8.95 -22.53 -35.36
N LEU A 273 -9.19 -22.86 -34.09
CA LEU A 273 -8.13 -22.79 -33.07
C LEU A 273 -7.13 -23.94 -33.22
N GLU A 274 -5.86 -23.58 -33.31
CA GLU A 274 -4.76 -24.54 -33.29
C GLU A 274 -4.49 -24.99 -31.85
N VAL A 275 -4.70 -26.28 -31.57
CA VAL A 275 -4.34 -26.89 -30.28
C VAL A 275 -2.89 -27.34 -30.32
N VAL A 276 -2.09 -26.88 -29.36
CA VAL A 276 -0.65 -27.16 -29.25
C VAL A 276 -0.30 -27.71 -27.87
N SER A 277 0.87 -28.35 -27.75
CA SER A 277 1.48 -28.66 -26.45
C SER A 277 1.89 -27.36 -25.75
N ASP A 278 1.60 -27.26 -24.46
CA ASP A 278 2.03 -26.16 -23.58
C ASP A 278 3.30 -26.58 -22.83
N ASP A 279 4.45 -26.40 -23.46
CA ASP A 279 5.74 -26.79 -22.90
C ASP A 279 6.16 -25.88 -21.71
N ASP A 280 5.52 -24.72 -21.53
CA ASP A 280 5.74 -23.76 -20.43
C ASP A 280 4.72 -23.91 -19.29
N ALA A 281 3.89 -24.96 -19.30
CA ALA A 281 2.79 -25.18 -18.36
C ALA A 281 3.20 -25.12 -16.88
N TYR A 282 4.41 -25.58 -16.55
CA TYR A 282 4.93 -25.59 -15.17
C TYR A 282 5.39 -24.19 -14.70
N ALA A 283 5.95 -23.38 -15.60
CA ALA A 283 6.37 -22.02 -15.29
C ALA A 283 5.17 -21.04 -15.15
N ASN A 284 4.00 -21.41 -15.69
CA ASN A 284 2.83 -20.55 -15.77
C ASN A 284 1.71 -20.90 -14.76
N LYS A 285 1.96 -21.81 -13.82
CA LYS A 285 1.01 -22.15 -12.75
C LYS A 285 0.84 -21.06 -11.69
N PHE A 286 1.73 -20.07 -11.58
CA PHE A 286 1.83 -19.26 -10.35
C PHE A 286 0.69 -18.26 -10.13
N GLY A 287 0.21 -18.11 -8.89
CA GLY A 287 -0.84 -17.14 -8.48
C GLY A 287 -1.92 -17.78 -7.61
N LYS A 288 -2.87 -16.98 -7.09
CA LYS A 288 -3.99 -17.46 -6.22
C LYS A 288 -4.80 -18.65 -6.82
N THR A 289 -4.69 -18.89 -8.12
CA THR A 289 -5.31 -20.01 -8.85
C THR A 289 -4.46 -21.30 -8.92
N SER A 290 -3.19 -21.27 -8.49
CA SER A 290 -2.34 -22.46 -8.28
C SER A 290 -2.73 -23.30 -7.07
N GLY A 291 -3.56 -22.74 -6.19
CA GLY A 291 -3.83 -23.26 -4.86
C GLY A 291 -2.72 -23.00 -3.84
N LEU A 292 -1.49 -22.65 -4.26
CA LEU A 292 -0.35 -22.48 -3.36
C LEU A 292 0.07 -21.01 -3.18
N ASN A 293 0.15 -20.58 -1.93
CA ASN A 293 0.73 -19.31 -1.51
C ASN A 293 2.28 -19.41 -1.44
N ARG A 294 2.95 -18.27 -1.26
CA ARG A 294 4.43 -18.21 -1.28
C ARG A 294 5.09 -19.11 -0.23
N ASN A 295 4.49 -19.24 0.96
CA ASN A 295 5.00 -20.15 2.00
C ASN A 295 4.84 -21.61 1.56
N GLU A 296 3.73 -21.96 0.92
CA GLU A 296 3.49 -23.31 0.42
C GLU A 296 4.46 -23.70 -0.70
N VAL A 297 4.84 -22.77 -1.58
CA VAL A 297 5.89 -23.00 -2.58
C VAL A 297 7.25 -23.27 -1.93
N ILE A 298 7.63 -22.44 -0.95
CA ILE A 298 8.88 -22.63 -0.19
C ILE A 298 8.87 -24.00 0.49
N ARG A 299 7.80 -24.33 1.23
CA ARG A 299 7.65 -25.62 1.93
C ARG A 299 7.66 -26.80 0.99
N SER A 300 6.92 -26.72 -0.13
CA SER A 300 6.87 -27.80 -1.13
C SER A 300 8.23 -28.04 -1.76
N THR A 301 8.97 -26.97 -2.07
CA THR A 301 10.34 -27.07 -2.61
C THR A 301 11.26 -27.75 -1.60
N ILE A 302 11.27 -27.27 -0.35
CA ILE A 302 12.09 -27.84 0.73
C ILE A 302 11.70 -29.31 0.99
N GLY A 303 10.41 -29.62 1.00
CA GLY A 303 9.89 -30.97 1.20
C GLY A 303 10.31 -31.94 0.09
N ALA A 304 10.33 -31.49 -1.16
CA ALA A 304 10.82 -32.29 -2.29
C ALA A 304 12.31 -32.63 -2.15
N PHE A 305 13.14 -31.67 -1.71
CA PHE A 305 14.56 -31.91 -1.39
C PHE A 305 14.71 -32.87 -0.22
N ALA A 306 13.93 -32.68 0.85
CA ALA A 306 13.95 -33.55 2.01
C ALA A 306 13.61 -35.01 1.65
N SER A 307 12.60 -35.22 0.79
CA SER A 307 12.27 -36.56 0.27
C SER A 307 13.37 -37.14 -0.63
N LYS A 308 13.93 -36.33 -1.55
CA LYS A 308 15.03 -36.74 -2.44
C LYS A 308 16.27 -37.20 -1.66
N HIS A 309 16.57 -36.52 -0.56
CA HIS A 309 17.74 -36.79 0.28
C HIS A 309 17.43 -37.66 1.52
N GLN A 310 16.22 -38.24 1.61
CA GLN A 310 15.82 -39.17 2.68
C GLN A 310 15.99 -38.58 4.09
N VAL A 311 15.70 -37.28 4.25
CA VAL A 311 15.74 -36.60 5.55
C VAL A 311 14.72 -37.26 6.51
N PRO A 312 15.08 -37.53 7.78
CA PRO A 312 14.17 -38.15 8.74
C PRO A 312 12.86 -37.39 8.94
N ALA A 313 11.75 -38.11 9.09
CA ALA A 313 10.42 -37.52 9.19
C ALA A 313 10.27 -36.49 10.32
N GLU A 314 10.95 -36.68 11.45
CA GLU A 314 10.96 -35.73 12.56
C GLU A 314 11.63 -34.39 12.19
N VAL A 315 12.70 -34.43 11.40
CA VAL A 315 13.39 -33.23 10.89
C VAL A 315 12.52 -32.52 9.86
N VAL A 316 11.82 -33.27 9.00
CA VAL A 316 10.86 -32.70 8.02
C VAL A 316 9.68 -32.02 8.72
N LYS A 317 9.22 -32.57 9.86
CA LYS A 317 8.13 -31.99 10.65
C LYS A 317 8.49 -30.63 11.26
N ALA A 318 9.78 -30.35 11.45
CA ALA A 318 10.29 -29.08 11.95
C ALA A 318 10.36 -27.97 10.88
N ILE A 319 10.04 -28.25 9.61
CA ILE A 319 9.99 -27.23 8.54
C ILE A 319 8.98 -26.13 8.92
N PRO A 320 9.41 -24.85 8.95
CA PRO A 320 8.53 -23.75 9.31
C PRO A 320 7.30 -23.61 8.42
N GLU A 321 6.18 -23.21 9.04
CA GLU A 321 4.93 -22.97 8.32
C GLU A 321 4.86 -21.60 7.64
N LYS A 322 5.56 -20.62 8.22
CA LYS A 322 5.54 -19.23 7.80
C LYS A 322 6.97 -18.70 7.70
N TYR A 323 7.18 -17.89 6.68
CA TYR A 323 8.45 -17.23 6.40
C TYR A 323 8.22 -15.72 6.33
N GLU A 324 9.25 -14.97 6.68
CA GLU A 324 9.31 -13.52 6.50
C GLU A 324 10.23 -13.20 5.33
N PHE A 325 10.15 -11.99 4.81
CA PHE A 325 11.07 -11.53 3.78
C PHE A 325 11.28 -10.03 3.86
N VAL A 326 12.46 -9.60 3.47
CA VAL A 326 12.86 -8.19 3.38
C VAL A 326 13.54 -7.99 2.04
N SER A 327 12.98 -7.09 1.22
CA SER A 327 13.45 -6.91 -0.16
C SER A 327 13.44 -8.25 -0.93
N ASP A 328 14.59 -8.64 -1.46
CA ASP A 328 14.86 -9.90 -2.17
C ASP A 328 15.51 -10.98 -1.27
N VAL A 329 15.41 -10.85 0.06
CA VAL A 329 15.95 -11.79 1.05
C VAL A 329 14.82 -12.56 1.72
N LEU A 330 14.87 -13.90 1.66
CA LEU A 330 14.03 -14.79 2.45
C LEU A 330 14.58 -14.88 3.88
N LEU A 331 13.76 -14.59 4.88
CA LEU A 331 14.10 -14.72 6.31
C LEU A 331 13.46 -15.97 6.90
N ILE A 332 14.28 -16.94 7.28
CA ILE A 332 13.85 -18.15 8.00
C ILE A 332 13.88 -17.92 9.52
N PRO A 333 13.04 -18.64 10.30
CA PRO A 333 13.09 -18.59 11.75
C PRO A 333 14.46 -18.98 12.32
N ARG A 334 14.81 -18.40 13.47
CA ARG A 334 16.10 -18.62 14.15
C ARG A 334 16.40 -20.10 14.38
N ASP A 335 15.42 -20.83 14.91
CA ASP A 335 15.62 -22.21 15.37
C ASP A 335 15.30 -23.23 14.26
N SER A 336 15.48 -22.87 12.99
CA SER A 336 15.13 -23.73 11.86
C SER A 336 16.35 -24.12 11.01
N PHE A 337 16.30 -25.34 10.47
CA PHE A 337 17.33 -25.94 9.62
C PHE A 337 18.70 -25.98 10.30
N LEU A 338 18.73 -26.40 11.57
CA LEU A 338 19.97 -26.52 12.36
C LEU A 338 20.54 -27.94 12.32
N GLU A 339 19.72 -28.90 11.91
CA GLU A 339 20.07 -30.31 11.86
C GLU A 339 21.09 -30.58 10.73
N PRO A 340 22.13 -31.40 10.97
CA PRO A 340 23.21 -31.64 10.02
C PRO A 340 22.75 -32.29 8.71
N GLU A 341 21.57 -32.93 8.71
CA GLU A 341 20.94 -33.56 7.55
C GLU A 341 20.67 -32.57 6.42
N TRP A 342 20.47 -31.29 6.72
CA TRP A 342 20.25 -30.25 5.70
C TRP A 342 21.53 -29.84 4.97
N ALA A 343 22.69 -29.94 5.63
CA ALA A 343 23.94 -29.36 5.15
C ALA A 343 24.41 -29.86 3.77
N PRO A 344 24.32 -31.15 3.42
CA PRO A 344 24.86 -31.67 2.15
C PRO A 344 24.20 -31.10 0.89
N PHE A 345 22.97 -30.57 0.99
CA PHE A 345 22.20 -30.10 -0.17
C PHE A 345 21.60 -28.70 0.05
N ALA A 346 22.01 -28.00 1.12
CA ALA A 346 21.46 -26.70 1.49
C ALA A 346 21.56 -25.66 0.36
N ASP A 347 22.73 -25.53 -0.28
CA ASP A 347 22.93 -24.56 -1.36
C ASP A 347 22.06 -24.85 -2.59
N GLU A 348 21.96 -26.11 -3.00
CA GLU A 348 21.10 -26.52 -4.13
C GLU A 348 19.63 -26.26 -3.79
N MET A 349 19.19 -26.61 -2.57
CA MET A 349 17.84 -26.36 -2.10
C MET A 349 17.51 -24.87 -2.06
N TRP A 350 18.39 -24.05 -1.47
CA TRP A 350 18.16 -22.60 -1.38
C TRP A 350 18.17 -21.93 -2.76
N ALA A 351 19.05 -22.35 -3.67
CA ALA A 351 19.03 -21.90 -5.06
C ALA A 351 17.66 -22.16 -5.72
N HIS A 352 17.10 -23.35 -5.52
CA HIS A 352 15.78 -23.71 -6.06
C HIS A 352 14.65 -22.93 -5.38
N VAL A 353 14.67 -22.78 -4.05
CA VAL A 353 13.68 -21.96 -3.31
C VAL A 353 13.70 -20.51 -3.79
N CYS A 354 14.89 -19.95 -3.98
CA CYS A 354 15.07 -18.60 -4.50
C CYS A 354 14.48 -18.44 -5.91
N ALA A 355 14.73 -19.39 -6.81
CA ALA A 355 14.26 -19.35 -8.19
C ALA A 355 12.78 -19.72 -8.35
N SER A 356 12.22 -20.57 -7.49
CA SER A 356 10.83 -21.06 -7.58
C SER A 356 9.80 -20.08 -7.01
N THR A 357 10.25 -19.02 -6.34
CA THR A 357 9.37 -18.01 -5.75
C THR A 357 9.21 -16.79 -6.67
N THR A 358 8.07 -16.10 -6.58
CA THR A 358 7.80 -14.87 -7.32
C THR A 358 7.28 -13.78 -6.40
N PRO A 359 7.94 -12.60 -6.30
CA PRO A 359 9.25 -12.30 -6.88
C PRO A 359 10.33 -13.27 -6.41
N ALA A 360 11.34 -13.50 -7.25
CA ALA A 360 12.46 -14.37 -6.90
C ALA A 360 13.28 -13.75 -5.77
N PHE A 361 13.83 -14.61 -4.91
CA PHE A 361 14.80 -14.18 -3.91
C PHE A 361 16.22 -14.28 -4.48
N SER A 362 17.10 -13.40 -4.03
CA SER A 362 18.54 -13.50 -4.30
C SER A 362 19.29 -14.16 -3.15
N ARG A 363 18.71 -14.13 -1.94
CA ARG A 363 19.38 -14.52 -0.69
C ARG A 363 18.42 -15.23 0.26
N VAL A 364 18.98 -16.08 1.11
CA VAL A 364 18.30 -16.67 2.26
C VAL A 364 19.10 -16.31 3.51
N ALA A 365 18.43 -15.87 4.56
CA ALA A 365 19.04 -15.52 5.84
C ALA A 365 18.23 -16.06 7.02
N ARG A 366 18.91 -16.33 8.12
CA ARG A 366 18.33 -16.84 9.37
C ARG A 366 18.20 -15.71 10.38
N LYS A 367 16.99 -15.54 10.92
CA LYS A 367 16.73 -14.57 11.99
C LYS A 367 17.57 -14.88 13.22
N ALA A 368 17.98 -13.85 13.95
CA ALA A 368 18.64 -13.97 15.23
C ALA A 368 17.96 -13.09 16.28
N PHE A 369 18.31 -13.30 17.56
CA PHE A 369 17.96 -12.33 18.58
C PHE A 369 18.69 -11.01 18.31
N ILE A 370 17.98 -9.92 18.57
CA ILE A 370 18.60 -8.59 18.62
C ILE A 370 19.28 -8.47 19.98
N ASP A 371 20.47 -7.87 20.03
CA ASP A 371 21.17 -7.67 21.29
C ASP A 371 20.30 -6.93 22.31
N ALA A 372 20.38 -7.37 23.57
CA ALA A 372 19.81 -6.64 24.71
C ALA A 372 20.63 -5.39 25.08
N SER A 373 21.78 -5.18 24.41
CA SER A 373 22.62 -4.01 24.60
C SER A 373 21.92 -2.74 24.10
N GLU A 374 22.37 -1.58 24.56
CA GLU A 374 21.81 -0.27 24.18
C GLU A 374 21.86 -0.01 22.66
N LYS A 375 22.75 -0.69 21.93
CA LYS A 375 22.90 -0.57 20.47
C LYS A 375 21.97 -1.45 19.65
N ARG A 376 21.36 -2.48 20.26
CA ARG A 376 20.38 -3.38 19.62
C ARG A 376 20.80 -3.88 18.22
N GLN A 377 22.03 -4.42 18.13
CA GLN A 377 22.59 -4.89 16.87
C GLN A 377 21.86 -6.13 16.36
N SER A 378 21.83 -6.27 15.03
CA SER A 378 21.33 -7.47 14.36
C SER A 378 22.43 -8.54 14.34
N HIS A 379 22.03 -9.80 14.37
CA HIS A 379 22.90 -10.97 14.16
C HIS A 379 22.32 -11.92 13.11
N VAL A 380 21.52 -11.38 12.18
CA VAL A 380 20.96 -12.18 11.09
C VAL A 380 22.09 -12.81 10.28
N GLU A 381 22.01 -14.12 10.08
CA GLU A 381 23.03 -14.91 9.41
C GLU A 381 22.63 -15.15 7.95
N LEU A 382 23.48 -14.82 6.98
CA LEU A 382 23.25 -15.18 5.59
C LEU A 382 23.57 -16.66 5.37
N LEU A 383 22.58 -17.43 4.92
CA LEU A 383 22.72 -18.86 4.64
C LEU A 383 23.03 -19.14 3.17
N TYR A 384 22.50 -18.33 2.27
CA TYR A 384 22.68 -18.49 0.83
C TYR A 384 22.67 -17.15 0.12
N VAL A 385 23.56 -16.99 -0.86
CA VAL A 385 23.71 -15.78 -1.68
C VAL A 385 23.87 -16.15 -3.15
N ASN A 386 22.88 -15.84 -3.98
CA ASN A 386 23.02 -15.89 -5.42
C ASN A 386 23.73 -14.62 -5.92
N SER A 387 25.06 -14.68 -5.98
CA SER A 387 25.91 -13.54 -6.39
C SER A 387 25.56 -12.99 -7.78
N LYS A 388 25.03 -13.82 -8.69
CA LYS A 388 24.61 -13.40 -10.04
C LYS A 388 23.30 -12.61 -10.03
N ALA A 389 22.46 -12.79 -9.01
CA ALA A 389 21.20 -12.09 -8.87
C ALA A 389 21.32 -10.75 -8.12
N LEU A 390 22.48 -10.43 -7.55
CA LEU A 390 22.73 -9.16 -6.86
C LEU A 390 22.89 -8.02 -7.88
N VAL A 391 21.96 -7.07 -7.84
CA VAL A 391 21.88 -5.99 -8.83
C VAL A 391 22.64 -4.73 -8.44
N SER A 392 22.62 -4.33 -7.16
CA SER A 392 23.28 -3.08 -6.74
C SER A 392 24.75 -3.32 -6.43
N GLN A 393 25.59 -2.32 -6.71
CA GLN A 393 27.03 -2.39 -6.41
C GLN A 393 27.27 -2.66 -4.91
N ARG A 394 26.48 -2.00 -4.06
CA ARG A 394 26.59 -2.16 -2.61
C ARG A 394 26.18 -3.54 -2.12
N SER A 395 25.18 -4.18 -2.72
CA SER A 395 24.84 -5.57 -2.34
C SER A 395 25.87 -6.58 -2.82
N LYS A 396 26.62 -6.29 -3.89
CA LYS A 396 27.77 -7.11 -4.31
C LYS A 396 28.96 -7.01 -3.36
N GLU A 397 29.24 -5.81 -2.85
CA GLU A 397 30.32 -5.58 -1.87
C GLU A 397 29.95 -6.08 -0.47
N THR A 398 28.70 -5.86 -0.08
CA THR A 398 28.15 -6.26 1.22
C THR A 398 26.88 -7.08 0.98
N PRO A 399 26.96 -8.42 0.94
CA PRO A 399 25.81 -9.29 0.66
C PRO A 399 24.62 -9.14 1.62
N GLY A 400 24.83 -8.60 2.83
CA GLY A 400 23.76 -8.28 3.78
C GLY A 400 22.99 -7.00 3.45
N TRP A 401 23.47 -6.19 2.50
CA TRP A 401 22.85 -4.92 2.15
C TRP A 401 21.52 -5.11 1.41
N VAL A 402 20.46 -4.52 1.97
CA VAL A 402 19.13 -4.49 1.37
C VAL A 402 18.64 -3.07 1.23
N GLU A 403 17.84 -2.84 0.20
CA GLU A 403 17.09 -1.61 0.00
C GLU A 403 15.61 -1.93 -0.11
N ILE A 404 14.77 -1.12 0.55
CA ILE A 404 13.32 -1.14 0.38
C ILE A 404 12.83 0.27 0.06
N ARG A 405 11.66 0.36 -0.56
CA ARG A 405 10.92 1.61 -0.70
C ARG A 405 9.68 1.55 0.19
N GLU A 406 9.56 2.49 1.11
CA GLU A 406 8.41 2.62 2.00
C GLU A 406 7.96 4.08 2.03
N ASN A 407 6.67 4.34 1.80
CA ASN A 407 6.10 5.69 1.71
C ASN A 407 6.88 6.62 0.75
N GLY A 408 7.34 6.07 -0.38
CA GLY A 408 8.13 6.80 -1.37
C GLY A 408 9.62 6.97 -1.02
N ILE A 409 10.02 6.74 0.23
CA ILE A 409 11.39 6.88 0.74
C ILE A 409 12.15 5.56 0.58
N ILE A 410 13.40 5.65 0.14
CA ILE A 410 14.30 4.49 0.04
C ILE A 410 15.07 4.33 1.35
N TYR A 411 15.00 3.14 1.95
CA TYR A 411 15.80 2.77 3.11
C TYR A 411 16.75 1.65 2.71
N GLY A 412 18.04 1.87 2.89
CA GLY A 412 19.12 0.93 2.73
C GLY A 412 19.84 0.68 4.04
N TRP A 413 20.15 -0.58 4.34
CA TRP A 413 20.94 -0.99 5.49
C TRP A 413 21.51 -2.39 5.30
N ASP A 414 22.51 -2.74 6.11
CA ASP A 414 22.98 -4.12 6.23
C ASP A 414 22.15 -4.86 7.27
N LEU A 415 21.30 -5.80 6.82
CA LEU A 415 20.41 -6.56 7.69
C LEU A 415 21.14 -7.47 8.67
N THR A 416 22.42 -7.79 8.42
CA THR A 416 23.26 -8.60 9.30
C THR A 416 23.85 -7.79 10.47
N ARG A 417 23.78 -6.46 10.40
CA ARG A 417 24.39 -5.54 11.39
C ARG A 417 23.39 -4.60 12.05
N VAL A 418 22.35 -4.21 11.31
CA VAL A 418 21.37 -3.20 11.74
C VAL A 418 19.98 -3.80 11.80
N MET A 419 19.30 -3.60 12.92
CA MET A 419 17.89 -4.00 13.06
C MET A 419 16.98 -3.09 12.23
N PHE A 420 15.93 -3.68 11.63
CA PHE A 420 14.89 -2.93 10.91
C PHE A 420 13.50 -3.10 11.54
N SER A 421 12.86 -2.00 11.95
CA SER A 421 11.50 -2.02 12.50
C SER A 421 10.45 -1.82 11.40
N SER A 422 10.08 -2.92 10.73
CA SER A 422 9.04 -2.91 9.68
C SER A 422 7.66 -2.53 10.19
N GLY A 423 7.36 -2.72 11.49
CA GLY A 423 6.03 -2.47 12.04
C GLY A 423 5.64 -1.00 12.22
N ASN A 424 6.54 -0.04 11.98
CA ASN A 424 6.29 1.39 12.23
C ASN A 424 5.85 2.16 10.96
N VAL A 425 5.35 1.47 9.92
CA VAL A 425 5.00 2.10 8.63
C VAL A 425 3.97 3.23 8.79
N THR A 426 2.94 2.99 9.62
CA THR A 426 1.91 3.98 9.95
C THR A 426 2.51 5.23 10.57
N GLU A 427 3.36 5.04 11.58
CA GLU A 427 3.96 6.15 12.30
C GLU A 427 4.95 6.93 11.45
N LYS A 428 5.71 6.25 10.58
CA LYS A 428 6.56 6.93 9.60
C LYS A 428 5.74 7.76 8.61
N ALA A 429 4.56 7.28 8.20
CA ALA A 429 3.64 8.05 7.36
C ALA A 429 2.98 9.22 8.14
N ARG A 430 2.72 9.05 9.43
CA ARG A 430 2.21 10.13 10.30
C ARG A 430 3.25 11.24 10.46
N MET A 431 4.50 10.87 10.77
CA MET A 431 5.62 11.81 10.88
C MET A 431 5.91 12.57 9.58
N ALA A 432 5.70 11.93 8.43
CA ALA A 432 5.76 12.60 7.12
C ALA A 432 4.70 13.71 6.95
N ASN A 433 3.59 13.67 7.69
CA ASN A 433 2.46 14.60 7.56
C ASN A 433 2.19 15.43 8.83
N ILE A 434 3.10 15.40 9.82
CA ILE A 434 2.86 16.02 11.13
C ILE A 434 2.89 17.57 11.12
N GLY A 435 3.15 18.18 9.97
CA GLY A 435 3.15 19.63 9.80
C GLY A 435 4.42 20.31 10.32
N CYS A 436 5.61 19.84 9.92
CA CYS A 436 6.90 20.38 10.38
C CYS A 436 7.61 21.27 9.34
N ARG A 437 6.86 21.90 8.43
CA ARG A 437 7.45 22.68 7.34
C ARG A 437 8.28 23.85 7.89
N GLY A 438 9.55 23.92 7.48
CA GLY A 438 10.46 24.99 7.89
C GLY A 438 11.07 24.81 9.28
N GLU A 439 10.71 23.76 10.02
CA GLU A 439 11.21 23.51 11.38
C GLU A 439 12.64 22.95 11.38
N THR A 440 13.37 23.22 12.46
CA THR A 440 14.58 22.49 12.84
C THR A 440 14.22 21.41 13.84
N ILE A 441 14.56 20.16 13.53
CA ILE A 441 14.21 18.99 14.34
C ILE A 441 15.47 18.36 14.93
N VAL A 442 15.39 17.86 16.16
CA VAL A 442 16.42 17.00 16.75
C VAL A 442 15.85 15.60 16.94
N ASP A 443 16.44 14.60 16.31
CA ASP A 443 16.11 13.19 16.55
C ASP A 443 17.23 12.57 17.41
N LEU A 444 16.89 12.20 18.65
CA LEU A 444 17.87 11.73 19.64
C LEU A 444 18.23 10.24 19.47
N PHE A 445 17.52 9.51 18.59
CA PHE A 445 17.68 8.07 18.36
C PHE A 445 17.35 7.71 16.90
N CYS A 446 18.08 8.28 15.94
CA CYS A 446 17.60 8.32 14.56
C CYS A 446 17.71 6.98 13.80
N GLY A 447 18.53 6.03 14.26
CA GLY A 447 18.74 4.75 13.58
C GLY A 447 19.26 4.95 12.16
N ILE A 448 18.60 4.30 11.20
CA ILE A 448 18.88 4.47 9.77
C ILE A 448 18.14 5.66 9.14
N GLY A 449 17.49 6.49 9.97
CA GLY A 449 16.65 7.61 9.55
C GLY A 449 15.16 7.31 9.53
N TYR A 450 14.66 6.50 10.48
CA TYR A 450 13.25 6.09 10.50
C TYR A 450 12.28 7.27 10.45
N TYR A 451 12.56 8.33 11.21
CA TYR A 451 11.73 9.53 11.29
C TYR A 451 12.41 10.75 10.64
N VAL A 452 13.76 10.82 10.69
CA VAL A 452 14.56 11.81 9.96
C VAL A 452 14.16 11.92 8.48
N LEU A 453 14.06 10.81 7.77
CA LEU A 453 13.75 10.83 6.35
C LEU A 453 12.31 11.28 6.07
N PRO A 454 11.27 10.77 6.77
CA PRO A 454 9.92 11.32 6.69
C PRO A 454 9.83 12.84 6.89
N PHE A 455 10.50 13.37 7.93
CA PHE A 455 10.51 14.81 8.20
C PHE A 455 11.13 15.61 7.04
N LEU A 456 12.24 15.14 6.47
CA LEU A 456 12.96 15.85 5.43
C LEU A 456 12.32 15.74 4.05
N VAL A 457 11.90 14.53 3.66
CA VAL A 457 11.40 14.24 2.30
C VAL A 457 9.98 14.75 2.11
N HIS A 458 9.09 14.52 3.09
CA HIS A 458 7.67 14.84 2.97
C HIS A 458 7.23 15.95 3.92
N GLY A 459 7.70 15.92 5.16
CA GLY A 459 7.31 16.87 6.21
C GLY A 459 7.76 18.31 5.93
N GLY A 460 8.76 18.50 5.07
CA GLY A 460 9.26 19.81 4.70
C GLY A 460 10.12 20.47 5.78
N ALA A 461 10.67 19.70 6.72
CA ALA A 461 11.61 20.19 7.72
C ALA A 461 12.78 20.92 7.05
N ALA A 462 13.18 22.06 7.61
CA ALA A 462 14.32 22.83 7.09
C ALA A 462 15.63 22.11 7.39
N PHE A 463 15.76 21.55 8.59
CA PHE A 463 17.00 20.90 9.03
C PHE A 463 16.73 19.84 10.10
N VAL A 464 17.53 18.76 10.10
CA VAL A 464 17.48 17.73 11.15
C VAL A 464 18.86 17.45 11.74
N HIS A 465 18.98 17.56 13.06
CA HIS A 465 20.12 17.04 13.82
C HIS A 465 19.79 15.60 14.25
N ALA A 466 20.57 14.64 13.77
CA ALA A 466 20.28 13.21 13.92
C ALA A 466 21.35 12.54 14.78
N CYS A 467 21.00 12.07 15.99
CA CYS A 467 21.93 11.40 16.91
C CYS A 467 21.77 9.88 16.81
N GLU A 468 22.89 9.16 16.64
CA GLU A 468 22.91 7.70 16.59
C GLU A 468 24.23 7.13 17.10
N TRP A 469 24.14 6.13 17.99
CA TRP A 469 25.30 5.49 18.59
C TRP A 469 25.90 4.42 17.67
N ASN A 470 25.07 3.60 17.02
CA ASN A 470 25.55 2.49 16.21
C ASN A 470 26.23 2.99 14.91
N PRO A 471 27.53 2.75 14.71
CA PRO A 471 28.23 3.17 13.49
C PRO A 471 27.65 2.55 12.22
N ASP A 472 27.11 1.32 12.27
CA ASP A 472 26.48 0.68 11.12
C ASP A 472 25.16 1.38 10.75
N SER A 473 24.38 1.81 11.76
CA SER A 473 23.17 2.63 11.56
C SER A 473 23.52 4.00 10.97
N VAL A 474 24.59 4.64 11.43
CA VAL A 474 25.07 5.93 10.88
C VAL A 474 25.50 5.78 9.42
N ALA A 475 26.24 4.72 9.09
CA ALA A 475 26.63 4.45 7.70
C ALA A 475 25.41 4.24 6.79
N ALA A 476 24.38 3.53 7.30
CA ALA A 476 23.11 3.36 6.61
C ALA A 476 22.34 4.69 6.48
N LEU A 477 22.24 5.49 7.53
CA LEU A 477 21.58 6.80 7.50
C LEU A 477 22.23 7.74 6.48
N ARG A 478 23.57 7.83 6.46
CA ARG A 478 24.28 8.65 5.47
C ARG A 478 23.96 8.24 4.05
N PHE A 479 23.99 6.93 3.77
CA PHE A 479 23.54 6.42 2.47
C PHE A 479 22.08 6.82 2.19
N ASN A 480 21.18 6.70 3.17
CA ASN A 480 19.77 6.99 2.96
C ASN A 480 19.52 8.48 2.70
N LEU A 481 20.24 9.37 3.39
CA LEU A 481 20.16 10.81 3.18
C LEU A 481 20.59 11.18 1.75
N GLU A 482 21.69 10.59 1.26
CA GLU A 482 22.14 10.77 -0.14
C GLU A 482 21.14 10.16 -1.12
N ARG A 483 20.67 8.94 -0.84
CA ARG A 483 19.78 8.17 -1.74
C ARG A 483 18.42 8.82 -1.94
N ASN A 484 18.00 9.68 -1.01
CA ASN A 484 16.74 10.43 -1.06
C ASN A 484 16.96 11.94 -1.29
N ASP A 485 18.16 12.38 -1.67
CA ASP A 485 18.47 13.77 -2.04
C ASP A 485 18.17 14.80 -0.92
N VAL A 486 18.50 14.47 0.34
CA VAL A 486 18.27 15.34 1.52
C VAL A 486 19.47 15.46 2.46
N ALA A 487 20.66 15.03 2.01
CA ALA A 487 21.87 15.02 2.83
C ALA A 487 22.35 16.41 3.27
N ASP A 488 22.08 17.45 2.48
CA ASP A 488 22.41 18.84 2.77
C ASP A 488 21.59 19.43 3.94
N ARG A 489 20.44 18.82 4.25
CA ARG A 489 19.52 19.26 5.31
C ARG A 489 19.61 18.43 6.59
N CYS A 490 20.64 17.60 6.74
CA CYS A 490 20.81 16.79 7.93
C CYS A 490 22.26 16.78 8.42
N LYS A 491 22.46 16.96 9.73
CA LYS A 491 23.74 16.70 10.38
C LYS A 491 23.64 15.46 11.26
N VAL A 492 24.48 14.47 10.95
CA VAL A 492 24.55 13.20 11.68
C VAL A 492 25.63 13.25 12.75
N TYR A 493 25.24 12.96 13.98
CA TYR A 493 26.11 12.89 15.16
C TYR A 493 26.30 11.42 15.55
N LEU A 494 27.49 10.90 15.27
CA LEU A 494 27.86 9.54 15.67
C LEU A 494 28.29 9.55 17.14
N GLY A 495 27.67 8.68 17.94
CA GLY A 495 28.02 8.45 19.33
C GLY A 495 26.84 8.67 20.27
N ASP A 496 27.17 8.96 21.53
CA ASP A 496 26.18 9.17 22.57
C ASP A 496 25.45 10.52 22.40
N ASN A 497 24.13 10.51 22.53
CA ASN A 497 23.34 11.74 22.45
C ASN A 497 23.59 12.67 23.65
N ARG A 498 24.11 12.15 24.77
CA ARG A 498 24.54 12.94 25.95
C ARG A 498 25.73 13.83 25.64
N GLU A 499 26.57 13.44 24.69
CA GLU A 499 27.71 14.25 24.21
C GLU A 499 27.25 15.22 23.12
N SER A 500 26.33 14.78 22.26
CA SER A 500 25.88 15.54 21.09
C SER A 500 24.88 16.65 21.43
N ALA A 501 23.95 16.40 22.35
CA ALA A 501 22.89 17.36 22.71
C ALA A 501 23.44 18.71 23.25
N PRO A 502 24.48 18.75 24.11
CA PRO A 502 25.15 20.00 24.50
C PRO A 502 25.74 20.77 23.32
N ILE A 503 26.30 20.08 22.33
CA ILE A 503 26.89 20.68 21.12
C ILE A 503 25.79 21.24 20.20
N ILE A 504 24.64 20.55 20.11
CA ILE A 504 23.48 20.99 19.32
C ILE A 504 22.87 22.26 19.90
N GLY A 505 22.73 22.35 21.22
CA GLY A 505 22.13 23.51 21.90
C GLY A 505 20.62 23.64 21.68
N ALA A 506 20.03 24.73 22.18
CA ALA A 506 18.59 24.97 22.17
C ALA A 506 18.08 25.47 20.81
N VAL A 507 18.15 24.63 19.78
CA VAL A 507 17.85 24.98 18.38
C VAL A 507 16.61 24.28 17.81
N ALA A 508 16.00 23.34 18.54
CA ALA A 508 14.92 22.52 18.01
C ALA A 508 13.55 23.19 18.17
N ASP A 509 12.77 23.22 17.09
CA ASP A 509 11.32 23.45 17.15
C ASP A 509 10.57 22.17 17.55
N ARG A 510 11.21 21.01 17.33
CA ARG A 510 10.65 19.68 17.59
C ARG A 510 11.76 18.70 17.95
N VAL A 511 11.50 17.84 18.95
CA VAL A 511 12.41 16.76 19.32
C VAL A 511 11.69 15.42 19.21
N ASN A 512 12.30 14.50 18.48
CA ASN A 512 11.84 13.13 18.34
C ASN A 512 12.57 12.20 19.32
N LEU A 513 11.81 11.47 20.13
CA LEU A 513 12.30 10.56 21.17
C LEU A 513 11.93 9.11 20.83
N GLY A 514 12.45 8.62 19.69
CA GLY A 514 12.10 7.34 19.09
C GLY A 514 12.74 6.07 19.69
N LEU A 515 12.94 5.99 21.02
CA LEU A 515 13.57 4.84 21.67
C LEU A 515 12.57 3.94 22.40
N LEU A 516 12.62 2.63 22.15
CA LEU A 516 11.85 1.60 22.86
C LEU A 516 12.77 0.70 23.69
N PRO A 517 12.37 0.27 24.91
CA PRO A 517 11.01 0.39 25.47
C PRO A 517 10.67 1.77 26.05
N THR A 518 11.66 2.60 26.37
CA THR A 518 11.43 3.98 26.78
C THR A 518 12.61 4.90 26.48
N SER A 519 12.30 6.19 26.31
CA SER A 519 13.25 7.27 26.10
C SER A 519 13.51 8.14 27.34
N GLU A 520 12.98 7.77 28.51
CA GLU A 520 12.97 8.57 29.74
C GLU A 520 14.32 9.21 30.13
N LYS A 521 15.41 8.44 30.00
CA LYS A 521 16.77 8.92 30.31
C LYS A 521 17.24 10.09 29.42
N ALA A 522 16.62 10.29 28.26
CA ALA A 522 16.95 11.36 27.32
C ALA A 522 15.98 12.56 27.39
N TRP A 523 14.93 12.51 28.23
CA TRP A 523 14.03 13.66 28.41
C TRP A 523 14.75 14.94 28.86
N PRO A 524 15.74 14.90 29.78
CA PRO A 524 16.52 16.10 30.10
C PRO A 524 17.23 16.70 28.86
N LEU A 525 17.74 15.85 27.97
CA LEU A 525 18.38 16.28 26.73
C LEU A 525 17.37 16.88 25.75
N ALA A 526 16.18 16.29 25.64
CA ALA A 526 15.11 16.82 24.80
C ALA A 526 14.68 18.23 25.25
N VAL A 527 14.46 18.40 26.56
CA VAL A 527 14.19 19.71 27.15
C VAL A 527 15.33 20.67 26.87
N GLN A 528 16.59 20.25 27.02
CA GLN A 528 17.76 21.08 26.74
C GLN A 528 17.79 21.61 25.30
N VAL A 529 17.56 20.75 24.29
CA VAL A 529 17.70 21.12 22.87
C VAL A 529 16.49 21.83 22.27
N LEU A 530 15.31 21.76 22.90
CA LEU A 530 14.13 22.52 22.45
C LEU A 530 14.34 24.03 22.63
N LYS A 531 13.90 24.87 21.70
CA LYS A 531 14.04 26.33 21.82
C LYS A 531 13.30 26.88 23.04
N PRO A 532 13.78 27.96 23.68
CA PRO A 532 13.04 28.63 24.75
C PRO A 532 11.64 29.10 24.34
N SER A 533 11.44 29.37 23.04
CA SER A 533 10.15 29.73 22.44
C SER A 533 9.14 28.57 22.39
N GLY A 534 9.47 27.40 22.95
CA GLY A 534 8.61 26.23 22.94
C GLY A 534 8.76 25.41 21.66
N GLY A 535 7.82 24.49 21.45
CA GLY A 535 7.84 23.51 20.37
C GLY A 535 7.22 22.18 20.78
N TRP A 536 7.70 21.09 20.18
CA TRP A 536 7.07 19.77 20.31
C TRP A 536 8.01 18.67 20.78
N PHE A 537 7.49 17.74 21.58
CA PHE A 537 8.11 16.44 21.84
C PHE A 537 7.25 15.31 21.27
N HIS A 538 7.88 14.33 20.63
CA HIS A 538 7.25 13.06 20.25
C HIS A 538 7.85 11.94 21.09
N VAL A 539 7.17 11.53 22.15
CA VAL A 539 7.69 10.57 23.14
C VAL A 539 7.20 9.17 22.81
N HIS A 540 8.09 8.29 22.34
CA HIS A 540 7.76 6.91 22.02
C HIS A 540 8.04 6.01 23.23
N ASP A 541 7.05 5.23 23.67
CA ASP A 541 7.22 4.27 24.78
C ASP A 541 6.40 2.97 24.53
N ASN A 542 6.85 1.89 25.15
CA ASN A 542 6.05 0.67 25.32
C ASN A 542 5.24 0.78 26.62
N VAL A 543 3.92 0.77 26.51
CA VAL A 543 2.99 1.07 27.61
C VAL A 543 2.00 -0.08 27.77
N ALA A 544 1.82 -0.57 28.99
CA ALA A 544 0.78 -1.54 29.29
C ALA A 544 -0.61 -0.90 29.10
N VAL A 545 -1.61 -1.66 28.64
CA VAL A 545 -2.94 -1.10 28.34
C VAL A 545 -3.55 -0.40 29.55
N GLU A 546 -3.39 -1.02 30.73
CA GLU A 546 -3.85 -0.53 32.02
C GLU A 546 -3.14 0.75 32.50
N ASP A 547 -1.90 0.99 32.04
CA ASP A 547 -1.05 2.08 32.53
C ASP A 547 -1.11 3.33 31.64
N ARG A 548 -1.95 3.35 30.59
CA ARG A 548 -1.97 4.43 29.58
C ARG A 548 -2.10 5.83 30.22
N GLU A 549 -3.10 6.04 31.07
CA GLU A 549 -3.37 7.36 31.67
C GLU A 549 -2.27 7.76 32.65
N ALA A 550 -1.81 6.81 33.48
CA ALA A 550 -0.72 7.04 34.43
C ALA A 550 0.61 7.36 33.72
N TRP A 551 0.86 6.72 32.57
CA TRP A 551 2.00 6.99 31.71
C TRP A 551 1.95 8.39 31.12
N GLU A 552 0.82 8.78 30.54
CA GLU A 552 0.64 10.11 29.94
C GLU A 552 0.86 11.22 30.98
N GLN A 553 0.28 11.07 32.16
CA GLN A 553 0.43 12.02 33.26
C GLN A 553 1.89 12.12 33.72
N ARG A 554 2.60 10.98 33.85
CA ARG A 554 4.02 10.94 34.21
C ARG A 554 4.90 11.64 33.18
N VAL A 555 4.62 11.47 31.88
CA VAL A 555 5.34 12.19 30.81
C VAL A 555 5.16 13.70 31.00
N LEU A 556 3.94 14.17 31.19
CA LEU A 556 3.66 15.60 31.38
C LEU A 556 4.34 16.17 32.62
N ASP A 557 4.23 15.50 33.76
CA ASP A 557 4.79 15.99 35.02
C ASP A 557 6.32 16.01 34.97
N SER A 558 6.94 14.99 34.39
CA SER A 558 8.40 14.95 34.21
C SER A 558 8.89 16.05 33.28
N MET A 559 8.21 16.29 32.15
CA MET A 559 8.58 17.36 31.23
C MET A 559 8.43 18.74 31.88
N ARG A 560 7.42 18.95 32.74
CA ARG A 560 7.24 20.20 33.50
C ARG A 560 8.37 20.42 34.51
N GLU A 561 8.70 19.39 35.28
CA GLU A 561 9.79 19.46 36.25
C GLU A 561 11.13 19.76 35.56
N LEU A 562 11.44 19.02 34.49
CA LEU A 562 12.68 19.21 33.72
C LEU A 562 12.75 20.59 33.06
N ALA A 563 11.63 21.11 32.53
CA ALA A 563 11.57 22.45 31.96
C ALA A 563 11.92 23.52 33.02
N GLN A 564 11.34 23.41 34.24
CA GLN A 564 11.65 24.30 35.35
C GLN A 564 13.13 24.22 35.75
N GLN A 565 13.70 23.02 35.86
CA GLN A 565 15.11 22.82 36.18
C GLN A 565 16.05 23.44 35.13
N CYS A 566 15.63 23.46 33.85
CA CYS A 566 16.37 24.09 32.75
C CYS A 566 16.09 25.59 32.58
N GLY A 567 15.31 26.21 33.47
CA GLY A 567 14.93 27.62 33.36
C GLY A 567 13.97 27.94 32.20
N LYS A 568 13.28 26.92 31.67
CA LYS A 568 12.33 27.06 30.57
C LYS A 568 10.91 27.11 31.12
N HIS A 569 10.21 28.21 30.83
CA HIS A 569 8.89 28.48 31.37
C HIS A 569 7.84 28.20 30.30
N TRP A 570 7.30 26.98 30.30
CA TRP A 570 6.31 26.54 29.33
C TRP A 570 5.01 26.09 29.98
N THR A 571 3.91 26.37 29.31
CA THR A 571 2.69 25.58 29.44
C THR A 571 2.90 24.31 28.62
N ILE A 572 2.76 23.15 29.27
CA ILE A 572 3.00 21.83 28.67
C ILE A 572 1.71 21.01 28.68
N THR A 573 1.26 20.64 27.48
CA THR A 573 0.03 19.87 27.21
C THR A 573 0.33 18.65 26.34
N CYS A 574 -0.46 17.58 26.52
CA CYS A 574 -0.45 16.43 25.63
C CYS A 574 -1.60 16.63 24.64
N GLU A 575 -1.28 16.87 23.37
CA GLU A 575 -2.29 17.16 22.36
C GLU A 575 -2.86 15.89 21.74
N HIS A 576 -2.03 14.84 21.67
CA HIS A 576 -2.41 13.57 21.07
C HIS A 576 -1.59 12.41 21.63
N VAL A 577 -2.22 11.24 21.75
CA VAL A 577 -1.54 9.97 22.03
C VAL A 577 -1.83 8.99 20.90
N GLU A 578 -0.84 8.77 20.04
CA GLU A 578 -0.93 7.84 18.93
C GLU A 578 -0.68 6.40 19.39
N LYS A 579 -1.56 5.49 18.99
CA LYS A 579 -1.38 4.05 19.21
C LYS A 579 -0.78 3.41 17.97
N VAL A 580 0.55 3.31 17.93
CA VAL A 580 1.28 2.85 16.74
C VAL A 580 1.00 1.38 16.42
N LYS A 581 1.24 0.47 17.39
CA LYS A 581 1.05 -0.98 17.21
C LYS A 581 1.03 -1.74 18.53
N SER A 582 0.58 -3.00 18.47
CA SER A 582 0.83 -3.97 19.54
C SER A 582 2.32 -4.34 19.56
N TYR A 583 2.95 -4.23 20.74
CA TYR A 583 4.33 -4.64 20.96
C TYR A 583 4.40 -6.05 21.53
N ALA A 584 3.58 -6.35 22.54
CA ALA A 584 3.45 -7.65 23.19
C ALA A 584 2.01 -7.81 23.69
N PRO A 585 1.59 -9.00 24.17
CA PRO A 585 0.29 -9.16 24.81
C PRO A 585 0.08 -8.09 25.89
N LYS A 586 -0.96 -7.27 25.73
CA LYS A 586 -1.31 -6.14 26.61
C LYS A 586 -0.28 -4.99 26.70
N VAL A 587 0.65 -4.88 25.75
CA VAL A 587 1.60 -3.76 25.69
C VAL A 587 1.52 -3.13 24.31
N TYR A 588 1.27 -1.82 24.26
CA TYR A 588 1.25 -1.03 23.03
C TYR A 588 2.50 -0.17 22.92
N HIS A 589 3.00 0.00 21.70
CA HIS A 589 3.88 1.13 21.39
C HIS A 589 2.98 2.36 21.20
N LEU A 590 3.14 3.35 22.08
CA LEU A 590 2.44 4.63 22.04
C LEU A 590 3.41 5.78 21.71
N VAL A 591 2.87 6.87 21.17
CA VAL A 591 3.58 8.13 20.98
C VAL A 591 2.76 9.27 21.57
N ALA A 592 3.29 9.97 22.57
CA ALA A 592 2.69 11.19 23.09
C ALA A 592 3.26 12.41 22.38
N ASP A 593 2.38 13.20 21.77
CA ASP A 593 2.70 14.46 21.13
C ASP A 593 2.49 15.59 22.16
N ILE A 594 3.59 16.03 22.75
CA ILE A 594 3.59 17.03 23.82
C ILE A 594 3.90 18.40 23.22
N HIS A 595 3.03 19.37 23.45
CA HIS A 595 3.20 20.76 23.02
C HIS A 595 3.68 21.62 24.18
N CYS A 596 4.72 22.41 23.92
CA CYS A 596 5.31 23.34 24.87
C CYS A 596 5.13 24.77 24.36
N VAL A 597 4.43 25.62 25.10
CA VAL A 597 4.18 27.02 24.74
C VAL A 597 4.81 27.95 25.79
N PRO A 598 5.58 28.98 25.41
CA PRO A 598 6.18 29.91 26.36
C PRO A 598 5.11 30.67 27.15
N ILE A 599 5.28 30.68 28.47
CA ILE A 599 4.47 31.51 29.36
C ILE A 599 4.94 32.94 29.13
N SER A 600 4.04 33.81 28.63
CA SER A 600 4.36 35.24 28.54
C SER A 600 4.66 35.77 29.94
N PRO A 601 5.72 36.58 30.14
CA PRO A 601 5.90 37.28 31.40
C PRO A 601 4.64 38.11 31.67
N ALA A 602 4.06 37.93 32.86
CA ALA A 602 2.96 38.77 33.34
C ALA A 602 3.42 40.21 33.59
#